data_AF-A0AAB0A306-F1
#
_entry.id   AF-A0AAB0A306-F1
#
_cell.length_a   1.000
_cell.length_b   1.000
_cell.length_c   1.000
_cell.angle_alpha   90.00
_cell.angle_beta   90.00
_cell.angle_gamma   90.00
#
_symmetry.space_group_name_H-M   'P 1'
#
loop_
_entity.id
_entity.type
_entity.pdbx_description
1 polymer ?
#
loop_
_entity_poly.entity_id
_entity_poly.type
_entity_poly.pdbx_seq_one_letter_code
_entity_poly.pdbx_strand_id
1 'polypeptide(L)'
;MNVFFWKSIENEVGNVLPHIKNTLELEGLAGNAALGKLDLEDIKSMEQQMRFRVERIRRIVDSDATKSLEDFYGNYAGQPDLFKFIAGDIRVLQTLAAAVKRNGLQKYLAVTTTPCPTPMSTQAHRRRQQQPTERRAESVQPPHTTTGAQQQLTSSLCGPSDRLDQSSSSLWLNRPDPSCNDHLAHSIDLATTLRSELAASTYKRDRLMAELSDAKSNLCAKENECEALRAQSARQTSLISSLQQRLAASETREKTLHSRSESVVGTLNRDKKHLEDKIKELCAKARRLECDLAAEEGHRDQARAHLQDLVRRLCLILGIDVCDGTHLTPECVLNKAGETVAELQRLRAKLAGTCEHLNSTEAELITTKTAASADKTRLQTQIEGLQSLAQGLETRCRQAERDLQATRDRLAESEVNGDKLREELRGFESRCCRLQNSCDRLQTERLQFLRTIATIIGINEPCENNIRDKVREITNHNQSLHDVSTKTNTSILS
;
A
#
# COMPACT_ATOMS: atom_id res chain seq x y z
N MET A 1 -15.19 0.05 47.35
CA MET A 1 -14.53 1.28 46.86
C MET A 1 -14.69 1.47 45.35
N ASN A 2 -14.56 0.43 44.52
CA ASN A 2 -14.59 0.57 43.05
C ASN A 2 -15.96 0.83 42.40
N VAL A 3 -17.08 0.38 42.98
CA VAL A 3 -18.41 0.51 42.35
C VAL A 3 -18.81 1.98 42.13
N PHE A 4 -18.50 2.85 43.10
CA PHE A 4 -18.79 4.29 42.99
C PHE A 4 -17.87 4.98 41.97
N PHE A 5 -16.58 4.63 41.98
CA PHE A 5 -15.60 5.13 41.02
C PHE A 5 -16.05 4.84 39.58
N TRP A 6 -16.39 3.58 39.27
CA TRP A 6 -16.86 3.19 37.93
C TRP A 6 -18.13 3.92 37.54
N LYS A 7 -19.14 3.96 38.42
CA LYS A 7 -20.39 4.69 38.14
C LYS A 7 -20.17 6.19 37.89
N SER A 8 -19.23 6.81 38.60
CA SER A 8 -18.94 8.23 38.47
C SER A 8 -18.16 8.55 37.20
N ILE A 9 -17.14 7.75 36.86
CA ILE A 9 -16.31 7.98 35.67
C ILE A 9 -17.04 7.59 34.38
N GLU A 10 -17.89 6.55 34.39
CA GLU A 10 -18.68 6.11 33.24
C GLU A 10 -19.73 7.13 32.79
N ASN A 11 -20.21 7.98 33.71
CA ASN A 11 -21.06 9.12 33.35
C ASN A 11 -20.34 10.14 32.46
N GLU A 12 -19.00 10.21 32.51
CA GLU A 12 -18.19 11.15 31.74
C GLU A 12 -17.55 10.50 30.50
N VAL A 13 -17.08 9.25 30.62
CA VAL A 13 -16.36 8.57 29.52
C VAL A 13 -17.21 7.59 28.72
N GLY A 14 -18.44 7.32 29.15
CA GLY A 14 -19.31 6.29 28.59
C GLY A 14 -19.09 4.91 29.21
N ASN A 15 -19.80 3.90 28.69
CA ASN A 15 -19.76 2.53 29.21
C ASN A 15 -18.36 1.92 29.05
N VAL A 16 -17.78 1.41 30.15
CA VAL A 16 -16.48 0.74 30.15
C VAL A 16 -16.70 -0.77 30.24
N LEU A 17 -16.15 -1.50 29.26
CA LEU A 17 -16.31 -2.94 29.17
C LEU A 17 -15.69 -3.66 30.39
N PRO A 18 -16.28 -4.80 30.83
CA PRO A 18 -15.81 -5.53 32.01
C PRO A 18 -14.32 -5.89 32.00
N HIS A 19 -13.78 -6.31 30.85
CA HIS A 19 -12.36 -6.68 30.72
C HIS A 19 -11.41 -5.52 30.96
N ILE A 20 -11.81 -4.30 30.60
CA ILE A 20 -11.03 -3.08 30.88
C ILE A 20 -11.08 -2.76 32.37
N LYS A 21 -12.25 -2.85 33.01
CA LYS A 21 -12.40 -2.62 34.46
C LYS A 21 -11.54 -3.59 35.25
N ASN A 22 -11.66 -4.88 34.95
CA ASN A 22 -10.94 -5.93 35.65
C ASN A 22 -9.44 -5.86 35.42
N THR A 23 -8.99 -5.49 34.21
CA THR A 23 -7.56 -5.27 33.95
C THR A 23 -7.02 -4.10 34.78
N LEU A 24 -7.74 -2.97 34.83
CA LEU A 24 -7.34 -1.81 35.63
C LEU A 24 -7.35 -2.11 37.14
N GLU A 25 -8.25 -2.98 37.61
CA GLU A 25 -8.25 -3.46 38.99
C GLU A 25 -7.05 -4.37 39.31
N LEU A 26 -6.71 -5.29 38.40
CA LEU A 26 -5.54 -6.17 38.55
C LEU A 26 -4.21 -5.42 38.52
N GLU A 27 -4.13 -4.32 37.78
CA GLU A 27 -2.97 -3.44 37.76
C GLU A 27 -2.96 -2.41 38.91
N GLY A 28 -4.00 -2.40 39.76
CA GLY A 28 -4.10 -1.45 40.87
C GLY A 28 -4.26 0.00 40.42
N LEU A 29 -4.74 0.21 39.19
CA LEU A 29 -4.99 1.50 38.57
C LEU A 29 -6.42 2.00 38.81
N ALA A 30 -7.37 1.09 39.04
CA ALA A 30 -8.73 1.43 39.43
C ALA A 30 -8.73 2.21 40.75
N GLY A 31 -9.22 3.45 40.72
CA GLY A 31 -9.21 4.32 41.90
C GLY A 31 -7.82 4.82 42.31
N ASN A 32 -6.84 4.84 41.39
CA ASN A 32 -5.48 5.33 41.64
C ASN A 32 -5.14 6.54 40.74
N ALA A 33 -4.42 7.51 41.28
CA ALA A 33 -4.03 8.72 40.54
C ALA A 33 -3.06 8.41 39.38
N ALA A 34 -2.37 7.27 39.44
CA ALA A 34 -1.54 6.74 38.37
C ALA A 34 -2.32 6.56 37.05
N LEU A 35 -3.64 6.30 37.10
CA LEU A 35 -4.47 6.19 35.90
C LEU A 35 -4.43 7.45 35.03
N GLY A 36 -4.30 8.65 35.62
CA GLY A 36 -4.21 9.90 34.89
C GLY A 36 -2.87 10.13 34.16
N LYS A 37 -1.88 9.26 34.39
CA LYS A 37 -0.56 9.30 33.75
C LYS A 37 -0.36 8.19 32.72
N LEU A 38 -1.38 7.36 32.50
CA LEU A 38 -1.30 6.21 31.62
C LEU A 38 -1.01 6.65 30.18
N ASP A 39 0.11 6.18 29.63
CA ASP A 39 0.49 6.41 28.24
C ASP A 39 0.36 5.13 27.38
N LEU A 40 0.73 5.22 26.10
CA LEU A 40 0.65 4.09 25.17
C LEU A 40 1.65 2.97 25.49
N GLU A 41 2.78 3.30 26.12
CA GLU A 41 3.80 2.33 26.53
C GLU A 41 3.29 1.52 27.73
N ASP A 42 2.66 2.20 28.69
CA ASP A 42 2.02 1.58 29.84
C ASP A 42 0.91 0.62 29.41
N ILE A 43 0.06 1.02 28.44
CA ILE A 43 -1.01 0.15 27.93
C ILE A 43 -0.44 -1.12 27.27
N LYS A 44 0.67 -1.01 26.52
CA LYS A 44 1.36 -2.19 25.96
C LYS A 44 1.96 -3.08 27.05
N SER A 45 2.52 -2.47 28.10
CA SER A 45 3.01 -3.21 29.26
C SER A 45 1.89 -3.96 29.96
N MET A 46 0.72 -3.33 30.15
CA MET A 46 -0.47 -3.98 30.71
C MET A 46 -0.94 -5.17 29.85
N GLU A 47 -0.96 -5.02 28.52
CA GLU A 47 -1.28 -6.11 27.59
C GLU A 47 -0.35 -7.31 27.79
N GLN A 48 0.96 -7.06 27.89
CA GLN A 48 1.96 -8.11 28.12
C GLN A 48 1.80 -8.76 29.50
N GLN A 49 1.52 -7.96 30.54
CA GLN A 49 1.30 -8.47 31.90
C GLN A 49 0.05 -9.34 31.98
N MET A 50 -1.03 -8.99 31.27
CA MET A 50 -2.23 -9.82 31.20
C MET A 50 -1.97 -11.19 30.56
N ARG A 51 -1.06 -11.28 29.57
CA ARG A 51 -0.63 -12.58 28.99
C ARG A 51 0.21 -13.41 29.97
N PHE A 52 1.02 -12.78 30.82
CA PHE A 52 1.80 -13.50 31.83
C PHE A 52 0.98 -13.93 33.06
N ARG A 53 -0.15 -13.26 33.34
CA ARG A 53 -0.97 -13.47 34.54
C ARG A 53 -2.12 -14.47 34.35
N VAL A 54 -2.19 -15.17 33.21
CA VAL A 54 -3.27 -16.14 32.88
C VAL A 54 -3.53 -17.12 34.01
N GLU A 55 -2.48 -17.73 34.56
CA GLU A 55 -2.61 -18.73 35.61
C GLU A 55 -3.02 -18.15 36.97
N ARG A 56 -2.76 -16.85 37.20
CA ARG A 56 -3.29 -16.13 38.37
C ARG A 56 -4.76 -15.81 38.19
N ILE A 57 -5.17 -15.43 36.99
CA ILE A 57 -6.57 -15.09 36.67
C ILE A 57 -7.45 -16.33 36.70
N ARG A 58 -6.98 -17.48 36.21
CA ARG A 58 -7.68 -18.77 36.36
C ARG A 58 -7.99 -19.08 37.82
N ARG A 59 -6.99 -18.95 38.70
CA ARG A 59 -7.19 -19.13 40.15
C ARG A 59 -8.20 -18.17 40.76
N ILE A 60 -8.29 -16.93 40.25
CA ILE A 60 -9.30 -15.95 40.70
C ILE A 60 -10.69 -16.39 40.27
N VAL A 61 -10.86 -16.81 39.01
CA VAL A 61 -12.12 -17.32 38.46
C VAL A 61 -12.57 -18.59 39.20
N ASP A 62 -11.65 -19.52 39.46
CA ASP A 62 -11.96 -20.74 40.22
C ASP A 62 -12.39 -20.44 41.67
N SER A 63 -11.92 -19.33 42.25
CA SER A 63 -12.24 -18.91 43.61
C SER A 63 -13.54 -18.09 43.73
N ASP A 64 -14.02 -17.52 42.62
CA ASP A 64 -15.17 -16.61 42.58
C ASP A 64 -16.11 -17.00 41.43
N ALA A 65 -17.17 -17.74 41.78
CA ALA A 65 -18.16 -18.24 40.83
C ALA A 65 -18.94 -17.15 40.07
N THR A 66 -18.78 -15.88 40.45
CA THR A 66 -19.42 -14.74 39.75
C THR A 66 -18.58 -14.19 38.61
N LYS A 67 -17.34 -14.66 38.45
CA LYS A 67 -16.40 -14.20 37.42
C LYS A 67 -16.12 -15.31 36.42
N SER A 68 -15.90 -14.93 35.18
CA SER A 68 -15.51 -15.80 34.08
C SER A 68 -14.20 -15.32 33.47
N LEU A 69 -13.53 -16.18 32.68
CA LEU A 69 -12.37 -15.75 31.89
C LEU A 69 -12.76 -14.68 30.84
N GLU A 70 -14.01 -14.68 30.37
CA GLU A 70 -14.53 -13.66 29.45
C GLU A 70 -14.55 -12.27 30.08
N ASP A 71 -14.75 -12.18 31.40
CA ASP A 71 -14.72 -10.90 32.12
C ASP A 71 -13.31 -10.27 32.18
N PHE A 72 -12.25 -11.03 31.90
CA PHE A 72 -10.86 -10.54 31.90
C PHE A 72 -10.27 -10.44 30.50
N TYR A 73 -10.64 -11.35 29.60
CA TYR A 73 -10.03 -11.48 28.27
C TYR A 73 -11.00 -11.18 27.13
N GLY A 74 -12.30 -10.99 27.39
CA GLY A 74 -13.32 -10.80 26.37
C GLY A 74 -13.28 -11.92 25.34
N ASN A 75 -13.19 -11.56 24.06
CA ASN A 75 -13.10 -12.49 22.93
C ASN A 75 -11.85 -13.39 22.97
N TYR A 76 -10.86 -13.10 23.81
CA TYR A 76 -9.65 -13.90 23.96
C TYR A 76 -9.73 -14.92 25.11
N ALA A 77 -10.90 -15.13 25.74
CA ALA A 77 -11.04 -16.09 26.83
C ALA A 77 -10.57 -17.50 26.48
N GLY A 78 -10.77 -17.95 25.23
CA GLY A 78 -10.29 -19.24 24.73
C GLY A 78 -8.79 -19.28 24.41
N GLN A 79 -8.15 -18.12 24.20
CA GLN A 79 -6.71 -18.01 23.88
C GLN A 79 -6.08 -16.80 24.59
N PRO A 80 -5.92 -16.83 25.93
CA PRO A 80 -5.42 -15.71 26.70
C PRO A 80 -4.00 -15.25 26.34
N ASP A 81 -3.18 -16.16 25.79
CA ASP A 81 -1.80 -15.87 25.36
C ASP A 81 -1.73 -14.89 24.18
N LEU A 82 -2.83 -14.77 23.41
CA LEU A 82 -2.95 -13.84 22.29
C LEU A 82 -3.67 -12.53 22.67
N PHE A 83 -3.99 -12.33 23.95
CA PHE A 83 -4.75 -11.18 24.42
C PHE A 83 -4.16 -9.87 23.91
N LYS A 84 -4.99 -9.05 23.28
CA LYS A 84 -4.59 -7.74 22.78
C LYS A 84 -5.71 -6.74 22.93
N PHE A 85 -5.38 -5.53 23.40
CA PHE A 85 -6.34 -4.45 23.38
C PHE A 85 -6.65 -4.05 21.95
N ILE A 86 -7.93 -4.06 21.58
CA ILE A 86 -8.35 -3.55 20.27
C ILE A 86 -8.28 -2.02 20.26
N ALA A 87 -8.30 -1.42 19.07
CA ALA A 87 -8.22 0.04 18.93
C ALA A 87 -9.31 0.79 19.74
N GLY A 88 -10.49 0.18 19.89
CA GLY A 88 -11.57 0.68 20.75
C GLY A 88 -11.18 0.73 22.22
N ASP A 89 -10.63 -0.36 22.75
CA ASP A 89 -10.20 -0.47 24.15
C ASP A 89 -9.09 0.54 24.47
N ILE A 90 -8.12 0.70 23.57
CA ILE A 90 -7.02 1.66 23.72
C ILE A 90 -7.59 3.10 23.80
N ARG A 91 -8.57 3.45 22.96
CA ARG A 91 -9.22 4.76 23.02
C ARG A 91 -9.97 4.96 24.33
N VAL A 92 -10.65 3.93 24.85
CA VAL A 92 -11.34 4.00 26.16
C VAL A 92 -10.34 4.23 27.28
N LEU A 93 -9.23 3.48 27.31
CA LEU A 93 -8.14 3.65 28.29
C LEU A 93 -7.53 5.06 28.25
N GLN A 94 -7.27 5.60 27.05
CA GLN A 94 -6.77 6.97 26.88
C GLN A 94 -7.80 8.01 27.34
N THR A 95 -9.09 7.77 27.09
CA THR A 95 -10.17 8.66 27.51
C THR A 95 -10.32 8.67 29.02
N LEU A 96 -10.23 7.50 29.66
CA LEU A 96 -10.19 7.35 31.13
C LEU A 96 -9.00 8.12 31.72
N ALA A 97 -7.80 7.93 31.17
CA ALA A 97 -6.59 8.62 31.61
C ALA A 97 -6.74 10.15 31.48
N ALA A 98 -7.26 10.63 30.35
CA ALA A 98 -7.51 12.05 30.12
C ALA A 98 -8.55 12.62 31.10
N ALA A 99 -9.63 11.88 31.39
CA ALA A 99 -10.67 12.30 32.33
C ALA A 99 -10.14 12.40 33.77
N VAL A 100 -9.29 11.45 34.20
CA VAL A 100 -8.63 11.50 35.51
C VAL A 100 -7.57 12.60 35.57
N LYS A 101 -6.81 12.81 34.50
CA LYS A 101 -5.80 13.88 34.41
C LYS A 101 -6.42 15.28 34.47
N ARG A 102 -7.55 15.48 33.79
CA ARG A 102 -8.25 16.77 33.72
C ARG A 102 -8.93 17.15 35.03
N ASN A 103 -9.63 16.19 35.64
CA ASN A 103 -10.53 16.48 36.75
C ASN A 103 -9.96 16.09 38.12
N GLY A 104 -8.84 15.37 38.14
CA GLY A 104 -8.29 14.76 39.34
C GLY A 104 -9.09 13.53 39.78
N LEU A 105 -8.40 12.55 40.37
CA LEU A 105 -9.01 11.33 40.88
C LEU A 105 -10.08 11.60 41.94
N GLN A 106 -9.89 12.66 42.75
CA GLN A 106 -10.78 13.00 43.86
C GLN A 106 -12.21 13.28 43.41
N LYS A 107 -12.44 13.79 42.19
CA LYS A 107 -13.80 13.98 41.64
C LYS A 107 -14.59 12.68 41.56
N TYR A 108 -13.92 11.57 41.25
CA TYR A 108 -14.55 10.27 41.04
C TYR A 108 -14.57 9.41 42.32
N LEU A 109 -13.83 9.83 43.35
CA LEU A 109 -13.83 9.22 44.68
C LEU A 109 -14.69 9.99 45.69
N ALA A 110 -15.00 11.26 45.42
CA ALA A 110 -15.75 12.13 46.31
C ALA A 110 -17.22 11.69 46.37
N VAL A 111 -17.62 11.21 47.55
CA VAL A 111 -19.00 11.30 48.00
C VAL A 111 -19.30 12.79 48.15
N THR A 112 -20.36 13.28 47.51
CA THR A 112 -20.80 14.67 47.56
C THR A 112 -21.01 15.11 49.02
N THR A 113 -20.07 15.88 49.54
CA THR A 113 -20.30 16.83 50.64
C THR A 113 -19.69 18.18 50.23
N THR A 114 -20.56 19.17 50.16
CA THR A 114 -20.33 20.58 49.78
C THR A 114 -19.30 21.32 50.67
N PRO A 115 -18.74 22.47 50.21
CA PRO A 115 -17.44 23.01 50.66
C PRO A 115 -17.52 24.28 51.56
N CYS A 116 -16.46 24.53 52.37
CA CYS A 116 -15.98 25.86 52.81
C CYS A 116 -14.57 25.74 53.51
N PRO A 117 -13.79 26.82 53.76
CA PRO A 117 -12.43 26.98 53.23
C PRO A 117 -11.28 26.98 54.29
N THR A 118 -10.05 26.80 53.78
CA THR A 118 -8.66 27.09 54.26
C THR A 118 -8.41 27.74 55.64
N PRO A 119 -7.22 27.59 56.31
CA PRO A 119 -5.87 27.64 55.71
C PRO A 119 -4.71 26.82 56.34
N MET A 120 -3.60 26.76 55.58
CA MET A 120 -2.16 26.74 55.95
C MET A 120 -1.66 26.14 57.28
N SER A 121 -0.70 25.21 57.22
CA SER A 121 0.57 25.26 58.00
C SER A 121 1.55 24.11 57.67
N THR A 122 2.74 24.51 57.21
CA THR A 122 4.12 24.16 57.64
C THR A 122 4.54 22.75 58.14
N GLN A 123 5.61 22.25 57.51
CA GLN A 123 6.79 21.48 57.99
C GLN A 123 6.72 20.65 59.30
N ALA A 124 7.16 19.37 59.24
CA ALA A 124 8.48 18.90 59.73
C ALA A 124 8.53 17.39 60.12
N HIS A 125 9.62 16.72 59.69
CA HIS A 125 10.42 15.68 60.39
C HIS A 125 9.78 14.40 61.01
N ARG A 126 10.19 13.19 60.54
CA ARG A 126 11.09 12.23 61.27
C ARG A 126 11.24 10.83 60.61
N ARG A 127 12.52 10.41 60.57
CA ARG A 127 13.20 9.08 60.64
C ARG A 127 12.44 7.74 60.86
N ARG A 128 12.92 6.68 60.18
CA ARG A 128 13.49 5.38 60.71
C ARG A 128 14.00 4.53 59.51
N GLN A 129 15.30 4.22 59.33
CA GLN A 129 16.14 3.12 59.88
C GLN A 129 15.63 1.67 59.68
N GLN A 130 16.46 0.83 59.01
CA GLN A 130 16.91 -0.48 59.51
C GLN A 130 18.12 -1.04 58.71
N GLN A 131 19.00 -1.75 59.44
CA GLN A 131 20.28 -2.40 59.11
C GLN A 131 20.08 -3.93 58.88
N PRO A 132 21.08 -4.73 58.43
CA PRO A 132 21.91 -5.49 59.40
C PRO A 132 23.40 -5.80 59.04
N THR A 133 24.19 -5.81 60.12
CA THR A 133 25.42 -6.54 60.57
C THR A 133 26.04 -7.67 59.71
N GLU A 134 27.37 -7.64 59.44
CA GLU A 134 28.52 -8.36 60.08
C GLU A 134 28.55 -9.91 59.85
N ARG A 135 29.66 -10.65 59.64
CA ARG A 135 31.07 -10.52 60.06
C ARG A 135 31.99 -11.52 59.27
N ARG A 136 33.30 -11.37 59.48
CA ARG A 136 34.51 -11.86 58.77
C ARG A 136 35.27 -12.97 59.54
N ALA A 137 36.06 -13.80 58.84
CA ALA A 137 37.44 -14.30 59.17
C ALA A 137 37.70 -15.65 58.44
N GLU A 138 38.63 -15.78 57.47
CA GLU A 138 40.10 -15.89 57.53
C GLU A 138 40.63 -17.15 58.28
N SER A 139 41.31 -18.03 57.53
CA SER A 139 42.01 -19.24 57.99
C SER A 139 43.34 -19.36 57.23
N VAL A 140 44.41 -19.60 57.97
CA VAL A 140 45.81 -19.72 57.52
C VAL A 140 46.38 -21.05 58.09
N GLN A 141 47.00 -21.85 57.22
CA GLN A 141 47.84 -23.06 57.51
C GLN A 141 49.16 -22.68 58.24
N PRO A 142 50.09 -23.57 58.72
CA PRO A 142 50.45 -24.94 58.27
C PRO A 142 50.91 -25.89 59.44
N PRO A 143 51.97 -26.74 59.34
CA PRO A 143 51.94 -28.17 58.99
C PRO A 143 52.37 -29.12 60.14
N HIS A 144 52.19 -30.44 59.95
CA HIS A 144 52.76 -31.49 60.81
C HIS A 144 53.71 -32.41 60.05
N THR A 145 54.83 -32.78 60.68
CA THR A 145 55.60 -33.99 60.44
C THR A 145 55.76 -34.72 61.76
N THR A 146 55.41 -36.01 61.85
CA THR A 146 56.13 -37.00 62.68
C THR A 146 55.83 -38.42 62.19
N THR A 147 56.90 -39.21 62.04
CA THR A 147 56.91 -40.64 61.71
C THR A 147 57.03 -41.45 63.02
N GLY A 148 56.35 -42.60 63.15
CA GLY A 148 56.75 -43.59 64.17
C GLY A 148 55.71 -44.61 64.64
N ALA A 149 55.70 -45.77 63.97
CA ALA A 149 55.64 -47.15 64.49
C ALA A 149 54.50 -47.65 65.42
N GLN A 150 53.74 -48.56 64.79
CA GLN A 150 52.99 -49.76 65.19
C GLN A 150 53.45 -50.65 66.39
N GLN A 151 52.40 -51.22 67.05
CA GLN A 151 52.18 -52.65 67.42
C GLN A 151 52.92 -53.23 68.65
N GLN A 152 52.43 -54.20 69.46
CA GLN A 152 51.30 -55.16 69.42
C GLN A 152 51.13 -55.83 70.82
N LEU A 153 49.87 -56.16 71.19
CA LEU A 153 49.32 -57.40 71.80
C LEU A 153 49.74 -58.04 73.16
N THR A 154 48.73 -58.73 73.74
CA THR A 154 48.67 -59.85 74.75
C THR A 154 48.34 -59.45 76.22
N SER A 155 47.11 -59.63 76.75
CA SER A 155 46.35 -60.80 77.27
C SER A 155 46.70 -61.20 78.74
N SER A 156 45.84 -60.91 79.74
CA SER A 156 44.92 -61.82 80.51
C SER A 156 45.64 -62.77 81.52
N LEU A 157 45.38 -62.84 82.84
CA LEU A 157 44.20 -63.38 83.57
C LEU A 157 44.43 -63.31 85.11
N CYS A 158 43.35 -63.36 85.90
CA CYS A 158 43.23 -63.31 87.37
C CYS A 158 43.40 -64.66 88.12
N GLY A 159 43.62 -64.61 89.45
CA GLY A 159 43.05 -65.58 90.44
C GLY A 159 43.98 -66.13 91.56
N PRO A 160 43.43 -66.64 92.71
CA PRO A 160 43.63 -66.01 94.04
C PRO A 160 44.01 -66.93 95.27
N SER A 161 44.39 -66.28 96.39
CA SER A 161 44.18 -66.46 97.88
C SER A 161 44.29 -67.78 98.73
N ASP A 162 44.68 -67.56 100.01
CA ASP A 162 44.38 -68.26 101.32
C ASP A 162 45.21 -69.50 101.78
N ARG A 163 45.47 -69.87 103.07
CA ARG A 163 45.43 -69.35 104.47
C ARG A 163 46.01 -70.44 105.44
N LEU A 164 46.62 -70.03 106.58
CA LEU A 164 46.67 -70.60 107.98
C LEU A 164 47.17 -72.08 108.22
N ASP A 165 47.71 -72.55 109.37
CA ASP A 165 47.47 -72.25 110.81
C ASP A 165 48.55 -72.81 111.79
N GLN A 166 48.43 -72.46 113.08
CA GLN A 166 49.31 -72.67 114.25
C GLN A 166 49.18 -74.03 114.99
N SER A 167 50.09 -74.36 115.95
CA SER A 167 49.72 -74.72 117.35
C SER A 167 50.90 -75.09 118.30
N SER A 168 50.70 -74.72 119.58
CA SER A 168 51.55 -74.78 120.78
C SER A 168 51.54 -76.13 121.53
N SER A 169 52.47 -76.35 122.49
CA SER A 169 52.14 -76.61 123.92
C SER A 169 53.38 -76.94 124.80
N SER A 170 53.29 -76.49 126.04
CA SER A 170 54.21 -76.62 127.17
C SER A 170 53.67 -77.64 128.20
N LEU A 171 54.52 -78.19 129.10
CA LEU A 171 54.19 -78.51 130.51
C LEU A 171 55.39 -79.09 131.30
N TRP A 172 55.34 -78.93 132.62
CA TRP A 172 56.42 -78.85 133.62
C TRP A 172 56.51 -80.07 134.59
N LEU A 173 57.44 -79.96 135.57
CA LEU A 173 57.59 -80.60 136.92
C LEU A 173 58.58 -81.80 137.00
N ASN A 174 59.44 -82.03 138.01
CA ASN A 174 59.72 -81.47 139.36
C ASN A 174 61.09 -82.09 139.86
N ARG A 175 62.09 -81.34 140.37
CA ARG A 175 62.60 -81.20 141.79
C ARG A 175 63.07 -82.48 142.56
N PRO A 176 63.86 -82.44 143.67
CA PRO A 176 64.75 -81.39 144.26
C PRO A 176 66.07 -81.86 144.99
N ASP A 177 66.97 -80.89 145.26
CA ASP A 177 67.78 -80.57 146.49
C ASP A 177 68.81 -81.55 147.14
N PRO A 178 69.72 -81.08 148.06
CA PRO A 178 70.19 -79.72 148.40
C PRO A 178 71.73 -79.58 148.63
N SER A 179 72.18 -78.33 148.80
CA SER A 179 73.01 -77.83 149.94
C SER A 179 74.16 -76.89 149.53
N CYS A 180 74.46 -75.95 150.43
CA CYS A 180 75.60 -75.00 150.47
C CYS A 180 75.32 -73.55 150.02
N ASN A 181 74.27 -72.97 150.60
CA ASN A 181 74.17 -71.70 151.34
C ASN A 181 74.90 -70.38 151.01
N ASP A 182 75.60 -70.20 149.89
CA ASP A 182 76.03 -68.83 149.48
C ASP A 182 75.91 -68.55 147.96
N HIS A 183 75.50 -69.56 147.15
CA HIS A 183 75.27 -69.43 145.70
C HIS A 183 73.80 -69.17 145.29
N LEU A 184 72.85 -69.31 146.23
CA LEU A 184 71.41 -69.31 145.93
C LEU A 184 70.88 -67.93 145.50
N ALA A 185 71.42 -66.83 146.04
CA ALA A 185 71.04 -65.48 145.62
C ALA A 185 71.40 -65.25 144.14
N HIS A 186 72.62 -65.60 143.73
CA HIS A 186 73.06 -65.45 142.34
C HIS A 186 72.35 -66.38 141.36
N SER A 187 71.99 -67.61 141.75
CA SER A 187 71.27 -68.53 140.87
C SER A 187 69.79 -68.17 140.70
N ILE A 188 69.15 -67.62 141.74
CA ILE A 188 67.79 -67.08 141.68
C ILE A 188 67.78 -65.82 140.80
N ASP A 189 68.76 -64.94 140.96
CA ASP A 189 68.90 -63.75 140.12
C ASP A 189 69.13 -64.12 138.64
N LEU A 190 69.96 -65.14 138.35
CA LEU A 190 70.19 -65.63 137.00
C LEU A 190 68.95 -66.30 136.38
N ALA A 191 68.24 -67.14 137.13
CA ALA A 191 67.03 -67.79 136.65
C ALA A 191 65.88 -66.79 136.41
N THR A 192 65.80 -65.74 137.23
CA THR A 192 64.84 -64.64 137.05
C THR A 192 65.21 -63.78 135.85
N THR A 193 66.50 -63.52 135.64
CA THR A 193 67.02 -62.84 134.45
C THR A 193 66.69 -63.62 133.18
N LEU A 194 66.99 -64.92 133.13
CA LEU A 194 66.70 -65.77 131.97
C LEU A 194 65.19 -65.92 131.69
N ARG A 195 64.33 -65.98 132.73
CA ARG A 195 62.87 -65.95 132.53
C ARG A 195 62.39 -64.61 132.00
N SER A 196 62.98 -63.51 132.47
CA SER A 196 62.68 -62.16 131.99
C SER A 196 63.16 -61.97 130.55
N GLU A 197 64.33 -62.50 130.19
CA GLU A 197 64.85 -62.52 128.82
C GLU A 197 64.00 -63.41 127.90
N LEU A 198 63.55 -64.58 128.37
CA LEU A 198 62.66 -65.46 127.62
C LEU A 198 61.28 -64.82 127.42
N ALA A 199 60.73 -64.17 128.45
CA ALA A 199 59.49 -63.42 128.36
C ALA A 199 59.63 -62.20 127.43
N ALA A 200 60.75 -61.46 127.51
CA ALA A 200 61.07 -60.35 126.62
C ALA A 200 61.25 -60.82 125.18
N SER A 201 61.89 -61.97 124.96
CA SER A 201 62.07 -62.59 123.64
C SER A 201 60.74 -63.11 123.08
N THR A 202 59.89 -63.69 123.93
CA THR A 202 58.53 -64.13 123.59
C THR A 202 57.65 -62.95 123.19
N TYR A 203 57.64 -61.88 123.98
CA TYR A 203 56.92 -60.64 123.66
C TYR A 203 57.45 -60.01 122.37
N LYS A 204 58.77 -59.96 122.18
CA LYS A 204 59.38 -59.48 120.94
C LYS A 204 58.97 -60.32 119.75
N ARG A 205 58.95 -61.65 119.87
CA ARG A 205 58.49 -62.56 118.82
C ARG A 205 57.02 -62.35 118.50
N ASP A 206 56.13 -62.29 119.50
CA ASP A 206 54.69 -62.09 119.28
C ASP A 206 54.39 -60.72 118.68
N ARG A 207 55.11 -59.68 119.14
CA ARG A 207 55.07 -58.34 118.54
C ARG A 207 55.56 -58.35 117.09
N LEU A 208 56.72 -58.96 116.82
CA LEU A 208 57.25 -59.07 115.45
C LEU A 208 56.32 -59.91 114.57
N MET A 209 55.65 -60.92 115.11
CA MET A 209 54.66 -61.74 114.39
C MET A 209 53.39 -60.93 114.08
N ALA A 210 52.92 -60.10 115.01
CA ALA A 210 51.82 -59.17 114.78
C ALA A 210 52.21 -58.11 113.72
N GLU A 211 53.38 -57.48 113.86
CA GLU A 211 53.93 -56.52 112.88
C GLU A 211 54.11 -57.17 111.50
N LEU A 212 54.56 -58.43 111.43
CA LEU A 212 54.67 -59.19 110.19
C LEU A 212 53.29 -59.51 109.58
N SER A 213 52.31 -59.86 110.40
CA SER A 213 50.92 -60.10 109.97
C SER A 213 50.30 -58.83 109.40
N ASP A 214 50.47 -57.70 110.07
CA ASP A 214 50.00 -56.38 109.61
C ASP A 214 50.73 -55.97 108.32
N ALA A 215 52.05 -56.19 108.25
CA ALA A 215 52.82 -55.94 107.04
C ALA A 215 52.33 -56.80 105.85
N LYS A 216 52.02 -58.08 106.06
CA LYS A 216 51.44 -58.96 105.02
C LYS A 216 50.07 -58.49 104.58
N SER A 217 49.20 -58.13 105.53
CA SER A 217 47.87 -57.57 105.23
C SER A 217 47.98 -56.28 104.41
N ASN A 218 48.86 -55.36 104.81
CA ASN A 218 49.13 -54.12 104.10
C ASN A 218 49.71 -54.36 102.71
N LEU A 219 50.63 -55.32 102.56
CA LEU A 219 51.21 -55.69 101.26
C LEU A 219 50.13 -56.25 100.34
N CYS A 220 49.28 -57.16 100.83
CA CYS A 220 48.15 -57.71 100.06
C CYS A 220 47.15 -56.61 99.66
N ALA A 221 46.82 -55.68 100.56
CA ALA A 221 45.96 -54.54 100.23
C ALA A 221 46.59 -53.64 99.14
N LYS A 222 47.90 -53.40 99.21
CA LYS A 222 48.65 -52.65 98.19
C LYS A 222 48.75 -53.41 96.87
N GLU A 223 48.84 -54.73 96.89
CA GLU A 223 48.83 -55.57 95.69
C GLU A 223 47.46 -55.52 94.99
N ASN A 224 46.37 -55.60 95.74
CA ASN A 224 45.00 -55.43 95.21
C ASN A 224 44.78 -54.02 94.64
N GLU A 225 45.30 -52.97 95.29
CA GLU A 225 45.27 -51.60 94.78
C GLU A 225 46.05 -51.48 93.46
N CYS A 226 47.25 -52.08 93.38
CA CYS A 226 48.03 -52.14 92.15
C CYS A 226 47.30 -52.89 91.02
N GLU A 227 46.63 -54.00 91.33
CA GLU A 227 45.84 -54.76 90.35
C GLU A 227 44.64 -53.94 89.85
N ALA A 228 43.93 -53.24 90.75
CA ALA A 228 42.84 -52.35 90.38
C ALA A 228 43.30 -51.20 89.47
N LEU A 229 44.46 -50.59 89.76
CA LEU A 229 45.06 -49.55 88.93
C LEU A 229 45.50 -50.09 87.56
N ARG A 230 46.06 -51.31 87.48
CA ARG A 230 46.38 -51.96 86.21
C ARG A 230 45.12 -52.22 85.37
N ALA A 231 44.06 -52.73 85.99
CA ALA A 231 42.78 -52.95 85.31
C ALA A 231 42.15 -51.63 84.84
N GLN A 232 42.24 -50.56 85.64
CA GLN A 232 41.80 -49.23 85.26
C GLN A 232 42.60 -48.67 84.08
N SER A 233 43.93 -48.80 84.11
CA SER A 233 44.82 -48.39 83.02
C SER A 233 44.46 -49.13 81.72
N ALA A 234 44.27 -50.46 81.77
CA ALA A 234 43.86 -51.24 80.61
C ALA A 234 42.52 -50.78 80.01
N ARG A 235 41.52 -50.47 80.86
CA ARG A 235 40.23 -49.90 80.41
C ARG A 235 40.42 -48.53 79.76
N GLN A 236 41.25 -47.66 80.34
CA GLN A 236 41.56 -46.35 79.77
C GLN A 236 42.26 -46.48 78.41
N THR A 237 43.24 -47.38 78.29
CA THR A 237 43.93 -47.64 77.01
C THR A 237 42.97 -48.17 75.95
N SER A 238 42.05 -49.07 76.30
CA SER A 238 41.01 -49.54 75.37
C SER A 238 40.08 -48.41 74.92
N LEU A 239 39.69 -47.52 75.84
CA LEU A 239 38.86 -46.36 75.51
C LEU A 239 39.60 -45.37 74.59
N ILE A 240 40.86 -45.06 74.90
CA ILE A 240 41.70 -44.18 74.07
C ILE A 240 41.84 -44.76 72.66
N SER A 241 42.13 -46.05 72.53
CA SER A 241 42.24 -46.72 71.23
C SER A 241 40.92 -46.66 70.44
N SER A 242 39.78 -46.90 71.09
CA SER A 242 38.46 -46.75 70.48
C SER A 242 38.18 -45.32 70.02
N LEU A 243 38.53 -44.32 70.83
CA LEU A 243 38.38 -42.90 70.47
C LEU A 243 39.30 -42.50 69.32
N GLN A 244 40.55 -42.98 69.30
CA GLN A 244 41.49 -42.76 68.19
C GLN A 244 40.98 -43.39 66.89
N GLN A 245 40.44 -44.61 66.95
CA GLN A 245 39.85 -45.26 65.78
C GLN A 245 38.63 -44.51 65.26
N ARG A 246 37.75 -44.04 66.17
CA ARG A 246 36.60 -43.21 65.80
C ARG A 246 37.01 -41.87 65.19
N LEU A 247 38.06 -41.23 65.73
CA LEU A 247 38.61 -40.00 65.18
C LEU A 247 39.18 -40.22 63.78
N ALA A 248 40.03 -41.24 63.58
CA ALA A 248 40.59 -41.58 62.28
C ALA A 248 39.51 -41.93 61.24
N ALA A 249 38.46 -42.65 61.65
CA ALA A 249 37.30 -42.94 60.79
C ALA A 249 36.53 -41.65 60.42
N SER A 250 36.36 -40.73 61.37
CA SER A 250 35.73 -39.43 61.14
C SER A 250 36.56 -38.57 60.18
N GLU A 251 37.87 -38.46 60.38
CA GLU A 251 38.80 -37.73 59.51
C GLU A 251 38.82 -38.31 58.09
N THR A 252 38.78 -39.64 57.96
CA THR A 252 38.72 -40.30 56.65
C THR A 252 37.40 -39.98 55.94
N ARG A 253 36.28 -40.05 56.66
CA ARG A 253 34.96 -39.68 56.14
C ARG A 253 34.93 -38.22 55.67
N GLU A 254 35.53 -37.31 56.43
CA GLU A 254 35.64 -35.89 56.07
C GLU A 254 36.48 -35.68 54.81
N LYS A 255 37.65 -36.33 54.71
CA LYS A 255 38.49 -36.28 53.50
C LYS A 255 37.74 -36.79 52.26
N THR A 256 36.99 -37.88 52.38
CA THR A 256 36.17 -38.40 51.27
C THR A 256 35.06 -37.42 50.87
N LEU A 257 34.36 -36.83 51.85
CA LEU A 257 33.33 -35.83 51.59
C LEU A 257 33.92 -34.57 50.94
N HIS A 258 35.09 -34.13 51.40
CA HIS A 258 35.80 -32.99 50.83
C HIS A 258 36.18 -33.24 49.36
N SER A 259 36.82 -34.37 49.05
CA SER A 259 37.16 -34.72 47.67
C SER A 259 35.92 -34.82 46.75
N ARG A 260 34.81 -35.38 47.26
CA ARG A 260 33.55 -35.41 46.52
C ARG A 260 32.99 -34.00 46.28
N SER A 261 33.06 -33.13 47.29
CA SER A 261 32.65 -31.73 47.18
C SER A 261 33.48 -30.98 46.14
N GLU A 262 34.80 -31.13 46.14
CA GLU A 262 35.69 -30.53 45.14
C GLU A 262 35.37 -31.00 43.72
N SER A 263 35.08 -32.30 43.54
CA SER A 263 34.66 -32.84 42.24
C SER A 263 33.38 -32.17 41.72
N VAL A 264 32.36 -32.04 42.58
CA VAL A 264 31.09 -31.36 42.24
C VAL A 264 31.33 -29.89 41.91
N VAL A 265 32.10 -29.16 42.72
CA VAL A 265 32.46 -27.76 42.46
C VAL A 265 33.21 -27.62 41.14
N GLY A 266 34.12 -28.55 40.83
CA GLY A 266 34.83 -28.60 39.56
C GLY A 266 33.88 -28.73 38.36
N THR A 267 32.89 -29.62 38.43
CA THR A 267 31.86 -29.76 37.38
C THR A 267 31.02 -28.50 37.25
N LEU A 268 30.51 -27.97 38.36
CA LEU A 268 29.71 -26.74 38.36
C LEU A 268 30.48 -25.54 37.78
N ASN A 269 31.78 -25.43 38.04
CA ASN A 269 32.61 -24.37 37.47
C ASN A 269 32.79 -24.51 35.95
N ARG A 270 32.88 -25.73 35.42
CA ARG A 270 32.92 -25.97 33.95
C ARG A 270 31.59 -25.62 33.31
N ASP A 271 30.48 -26.05 33.90
CA ASP A 271 29.14 -25.77 33.41
C ASP A 271 28.84 -24.27 33.43
N LYS A 272 29.19 -23.59 34.53
CA LYS A 272 29.12 -22.14 34.65
C LYS A 272 29.86 -21.46 33.50
N LYS A 273 31.13 -21.84 33.26
CA LYS A 273 31.94 -21.26 32.18
C LYS A 273 31.31 -21.50 30.81
N HIS A 274 30.80 -22.71 30.55
CA HIS A 274 30.12 -23.03 29.31
C HIS A 274 28.86 -22.16 29.10
N LEU A 275 28.05 -21.97 30.13
CA LEU A 275 26.87 -21.11 30.09
C LEU A 275 27.25 -19.63 29.90
N GLU A 276 28.31 -19.14 30.55
CA GLU A 276 28.81 -17.78 30.36
C GLU A 276 29.24 -17.53 28.90
N ASP A 277 29.95 -18.49 28.30
CA ASP A 277 30.36 -18.40 26.89
C ASP A 277 29.14 -18.48 25.95
N LYS A 278 28.13 -19.30 26.29
CA LYS A 278 26.87 -19.35 25.54
C LYS A 278 26.09 -18.04 25.63
N ILE A 279 26.04 -17.42 26.80
CA ILE A 279 25.42 -16.11 27.00
C ILE A 279 26.11 -15.06 26.13
N LYS A 280 27.46 -15.03 26.10
CA LYS A 280 28.21 -14.09 25.24
C LYS A 280 27.89 -14.29 23.76
N GLU A 281 27.83 -15.54 23.29
CA GLU A 281 27.46 -15.88 21.91
C GLU A 281 26.04 -15.38 21.58
N LEU A 282 25.06 -15.65 22.45
CA LEU A 282 23.68 -15.23 22.26
C LEU A 282 23.55 -13.71 22.28
N CYS A 283 24.25 -13.01 23.18
CA CYS A 283 24.30 -11.55 23.21
C CYS A 283 24.90 -10.98 21.91
N ALA A 284 25.97 -11.59 21.37
CA ALA A 284 26.54 -11.17 20.10
C ALA A 284 25.57 -11.40 18.93
N LYS A 285 24.84 -12.52 18.94
CA LYS A 285 23.79 -12.82 17.95
C LYS A 285 22.62 -11.84 18.03
N ALA A 286 22.16 -11.50 19.23
CA ALA A 286 21.10 -10.52 19.44
C ALA A 286 21.49 -9.16 18.86
N ARG A 287 22.69 -8.66 19.18
CA ARG A 287 23.19 -7.38 18.64
C ARG A 287 23.27 -7.37 17.11
N ARG A 288 23.71 -8.47 16.49
CA ARG A 288 23.73 -8.58 15.01
C ARG A 288 22.32 -8.49 14.43
N LEU A 289 21.36 -9.23 14.99
CA LEU A 289 19.97 -9.17 14.55
C LEU A 289 19.35 -7.78 14.74
N GLU A 290 19.71 -7.07 15.81
CA GLU A 290 19.30 -5.66 16.02
C GLU A 290 19.88 -4.74 14.94
N CYS A 291 21.15 -4.90 14.57
CA CYS A 291 21.76 -4.15 13.46
C CYS A 291 21.11 -4.47 12.11
N ASP A 292 20.88 -5.76 11.82
CA ASP A 292 20.25 -6.21 10.58
C ASP A 292 18.81 -5.68 10.48
N LEU A 293 18.05 -5.71 11.58
CA LEU A 293 16.71 -5.14 11.66
C LEU A 293 16.73 -3.64 11.37
N ALA A 294 17.65 -2.88 12.00
CA ALA A 294 17.76 -1.44 11.76
C ALA A 294 18.11 -1.13 10.28
N ALA A 295 18.96 -1.95 9.64
CA ALA A 295 19.27 -1.82 8.23
C ALA A 295 18.04 -2.09 7.34
N GLU A 296 17.29 -3.16 7.63
CA GLU A 296 16.04 -3.49 6.92
C GLU A 296 14.96 -2.41 7.09
N GLU A 297 14.83 -1.80 8.28
CA GLU A 297 13.95 -0.66 8.49
C GLU A 297 14.36 0.55 7.65
N GLY A 298 15.67 0.82 7.54
CA GLY A 298 16.21 1.85 6.65
C GLY A 298 15.89 1.59 5.18
N HIS A 299 16.04 0.35 4.69
CA HIS A 299 15.68 -0.04 3.33
C HIS A 299 14.17 0.10 3.06
N ARG A 300 13.33 -0.28 4.03
CA ARG A 300 11.87 -0.11 3.95
C ARG A 300 11.48 1.36 3.83
N ASP A 301 12.09 2.23 4.63
CA ASP A 301 11.80 3.67 4.60
C ASP A 301 12.29 4.32 3.31
N GLN A 302 13.45 3.89 2.80
CA GLN A 302 13.96 4.31 1.49
C GLN A 302 13.02 3.88 0.34
N ALA A 303 12.55 2.64 0.34
CA ALA A 303 11.59 2.15 -0.66
C ALA A 303 10.27 2.93 -0.61
N ARG A 304 9.77 3.23 0.61
CA ARG A 304 8.59 4.09 0.81
C ARG A 304 8.80 5.48 0.24
N ALA A 305 9.96 6.10 0.47
CA ALA A 305 10.30 7.41 -0.07
C ALA A 305 10.37 7.40 -1.61
N HIS A 306 11.00 6.39 -2.21
CA HIS A 306 11.05 6.23 -3.66
C HIS A 306 9.66 6.05 -4.28
N LEU A 307 8.78 5.24 -3.66
CA LEU A 307 7.41 5.09 -4.13
C LEU A 307 6.64 6.42 -4.05
N GLN A 308 6.79 7.18 -2.97
CA GLN A 308 6.17 8.49 -2.84
C GLN A 308 6.68 9.51 -3.88
N ASP A 309 7.98 9.50 -4.19
CA ASP A 309 8.54 10.32 -5.27
C ASP A 309 7.98 9.93 -6.64
N LEU A 310 7.92 8.62 -6.94
CA LEU A 310 7.32 8.12 -8.16
C LEU A 310 5.84 8.53 -8.28
N VAL A 311 5.04 8.36 -7.23
CA VAL A 311 3.64 8.78 -7.20
C VAL A 311 3.52 10.28 -7.45
N ARG A 312 4.34 11.13 -6.80
CA ARG A 312 4.36 12.58 -7.07
C ARG A 312 4.64 12.89 -8.54
N ARG A 313 5.65 12.28 -9.13
CA ARG A 313 5.99 12.47 -10.56
C ARG A 313 4.85 12.05 -11.47
N LEU A 314 4.21 10.91 -11.19
CA LEU A 314 3.06 10.45 -11.95
C LEU A 314 1.85 11.37 -11.81
N CYS A 315 1.58 11.89 -10.61
CA CYS A 315 0.56 12.92 -10.39
C CYS A 315 0.82 14.16 -11.25
N LEU A 316 2.07 14.65 -11.30
CA LEU A 316 2.45 15.79 -12.15
C LEU A 316 2.21 15.50 -13.64
N ILE A 317 2.62 14.33 -14.12
CA ILE A 317 2.44 13.93 -15.53
C ILE A 317 0.94 13.84 -15.89
N LEU A 318 0.12 13.34 -14.96
CA LEU A 318 -1.33 13.19 -15.15
C LEU A 318 -2.13 14.47 -14.87
N GLY A 319 -1.46 15.57 -14.50
CA GLY A 319 -2.12 16.83 -14.15
C GLY A 319 -3.02 16.73 -12.91
N ILE A 320 -2.68 15.83 -11.97
CA ILE A 320 -3.34 15.78 -10.67
C ILE A 320 -2.75 16.91 -9.82
N ASP A 321 -3.57 17.93 -9.54
CA ASP A 321 -3.16 19.03 -8.67
C ASP A 321 -2.84 18.50 -7.27
N VAL A 322 -1.56 18.57 -6.92
CA VAL A 322 -1.06 18.20 -5.59
C VAL A 322 -1.33 19.39 -4.67
N CYS A 323 -2.56 19.54 -4.19
CA CYS A 323 -2.83 20.48 -3.11
C CYS A 323 -2.18 19.95 -1.82
N ASP A 324 -1.55 20.85 -1.05
CA ASP A 324 -0.63 20.58 0.09
C ASP A 324 -1.18 19.75 1.27
N GLY A 325 -2.40 19.19 1.18
CA GLY A 325 -3.04 18.43 2.26
C GLY A 325 -3.50 17.01 1.90
N THR A 326 -3.51 16.63 0.62
CA THR A 326 -4.00 15.31 0.19
C THR A 326 -2.88 14.28 0.16
N HIS A 327 -3.04 13.19 0.90
CA HIS A 327 -2.17 12.02 0.79
C HIS A 327 -2.23 11.49 -0.64
N LEU A 328 -1.18 11.74 -1.43
CA LEU A 328 -1.05 11.15 -2.75
C LEU A 328 -0.92 9.64 -2.62
N THR A 329 -1.88 8.92 -3.19
CA THR A 329 -1.89 7.47 -3.21
C THR A 329 -1.70 6.95 -4.63
N PRO A 330 -1.11 5.75 -4.81
CA PRO A 330 -1.07 5.08 -6.10
C PRO A 330 -2.45 4.95 -6.76
N GLU A 331 -3.50 4.75 -5.96
CA GLU A 331 -4.88 4.65 -6.44
C GLU A 331 -5.36 5.92 -7.14
N CYS A 332 -5.00 7.11 -6.64
CA CYS A 332 -5.32 8.38 -7.31
C CYS A 332 -4.71 8.46 -8.72
N VAL A 333 -3.47 7.99 -8.86
CA VAL A 333 -2.76 7.93 -10.15
C VAL A 333 -3.44 6.94 -11.10
N LEU A 334 -3.77 5.75 -10.61
CA LEU A 334 -4.44 4.71 -11.40
C LEU A 334 -5.82 5.17 -11.89
N ASN A 335 -6.61 5.78 -11.01
CA ASN A 335 -7.92 6.31 -11.37
C ASN A 335 -7.81 7.40 -12.44
N LYS A 336 -6.87 8.35 -12.28
CA LYS A 336 -6.69 9.41 -13.28
C LYS A 336 -6.18 8.87 -14.61
N ALA A 337 -5.24 7.92 -14.59
CA ALA A 337 -4.79 7.23 -15.79
C ALA A 337 -5.98 6.54 -16.49
N GLY A 338 -6.84 5.85 -15.73
CA GLY A 338 -8.08 5.25 -16.23
C GLY A 338 -9.00 6.26 -16.91
N GLU A 339 -9.25 7.42 -16.27
CA GLU A 339 -10.04 8.51 -16.86
C GLU A 339 -9.43 9.00 -18.18
N THR A 340 -8.12 9.24 -18.21
CA THR A 340 -7.44 9.72 -19.42
C THR A 340 -7.52 8.71 -20.57
N VAL A 341 -7.41 7.41 -20.29
CA VAL A 341 -7.56 6.35 -21.30
C VAL A 341 -8.99 6.28 -21.82
N ALA A 342 -9.99 6.38 -20.93
CA ALA A 342 -11.40 6.39 -21.32
C ALA A 342 -11.71 7.59 -22.23
N GLU A 343 -11.21 8.77 -21.90
CA GLU A 343 -11.37 9.98 -22.71
C GLU A 343 -10.65 9.85 -24.07
N LEU A 344 -9.46 9.26 -24.11
CA LEU A 344 -8.73 9.00 -25.35
C LEU A 344 -9.52 8.07 -26.28
N GLN A 345 -10.15 7.03 -25.74
CA GLN A 345 -11.01 6.14 -26.53
C GLN A 345 -12.26 6.85 -27.05
N ARG A 346 -12.88 7.72 -26.23
CA ARG A 346 -14.01 8.56 -26.65
C ARG A 346 -13.61 9.51 -27.80
N LEU A 347 -12.45 10.15 -27.71
CA LEU A 347 -11.92 11.02 -28.76
C LEU A 347 -11.59 10.25 -30.04
N ARG A 348 -11.05 9.03 -29.94
CA ARG A 348 -10.84 8.15 -31.11
C ARG A 348 -12.14 7.81 -31.82
N ALA A 349 -13.19 7.45 -31.07
CA ALA A 349 -14.50 7.18 -31.65
C ALA A 349 -15.08 8.43 -32.34
N LYS A 350 -14.95 9.61 -31.71
CA LYS A 350 -15.37 10.88 -32.31
C LYS A 350 -14.59 11.21 -33.59
N LEU A 351 -13.28 10.99 -33.60
CA LEU A 351 -12.44 11.18 -34.78
C LEU A 351 -12.86 10.25 -35.92
N ALA A 352 -13.06 8.96 -35.64
CA ALA A 352 -13.53 7.98 -36.63
C ALA A 352 -14.86 8.41 -37.27
N GLY A 353 -15.85 8.78 -36.45
CA GLY A 353 -17.14 9.27 -36.96
C GLY A 353 -17.03 10.57 -37.77
N THR A 354 -16.10 11.46 -37.40
CA THR A 354 -15.83 12.69 -38.18
C THR A 354 -15.21 12.37 -39.53
N CYS A 355 -14.28 11.41 -39.59
CA CYS A 355 -13.69 10.94 -40.85
C CYS A 355 -14.74 10.28 -41.76
N GLU A 356 -15.62 9.45 -41.21
CA GLU A 356 -16.74 8.85 -41.96
C GLU A 356 -17.66 9.92 -42.54
N HIS A 357 -18.01 10.94 -41.75
CA HIS A 357 -18.83 12.06 -42.22
C HIS A 357 -18.13 12.87 -43.32
N LEU A 358 -16.84 13.13 -43.17
CA LEU A 358 -16.06 13.85 -44.18
C LEU A 358 -15.96 13.06 -45.50
N ASN A 359 -15.74 11.74 -45.42
CA ASN A 359 -15.75 10.86 -46.60
C ASN A 359 -17.13 10.86 -47.29
N SER A 360 -18.23 10.87 -46.51
CA SER A 360 -19.59 10.97 -47.07
C SER A 360 -19.81 12.28 -47.81
N THR A 361 -19.41 13.41 -47.21
CA THR A 361 -19.54 14.73 -47.83
C THR A 361 -18.65 14.89 -49.06
N GLU A 362 -17.45 14.29 -49.06
CA GLU A 362 -16.60 14.22 -50.25
C GLU A 362 -17.26 13.42 -51.39
N ALA A 363 -17.88 12.29 -51.08
CA ALA A 363 -18.61 11.49 -52.08
C ALA A 363 -19.81 12.25 -52.67
N GLU A 364 -20.56 12.97 -51.84
CA GLU A 364 -21.65 13.86 -52.28
C GLU A 364 -21.13 15.01 -53.17
N LEU A 365 -19.99 15.61 -52.82
CA LEU A 365 -19.35 16.65 -53.63
C LEU A 365 -18.90 16.12 -55.00
N ILE A 366 -18.32 14.92 -55.05
CA ILE A 366 -17.94 14.29 -56.32
C ILE A 366 -19.18 14.02 -57.17
N THR A 367 -20.25 13.52 -56.56
CA THR A 367 -21.52 13.23 -57.23
C THR A 367 -22.14 14.51 -57.81
N THR A 368 -22.17 15.60 -57.04
CA THR A 368 -22.68 16.89 -57.52
C THR A 368 -21.80 17.52 -58.60
N LYS A 369 -20.47 17.44 -58.46
CA LYS A 369 -19.51 17.91 -59.48
C LYS A 369 -19.68 17.16 -60.81
N THR A 370 -19.85 15.84 -60.76
CA THR A 370 -20.04 15.01 -61.97
C THR A 370 -21.37 15.35 -62.65
N ALA A 371 -22.46 15.51 -61.89
CA ALA A 371 -23.74 15.97 -62.43
C ALA A 371 -23.65 17.36 -63.07
N ALA A 372 -23.03 18.34 -62.38
CA ALA A 372 -22.84 19.69 -62.91
C ALA A 372 -21.97 19.71 -64.18
N SER A 373 -20.95 18.85 -64.25
CA SER A 373 -20.12 18.70 -65.45
C SER A 373 -20.91 18.13 -66.63
N ALA A 374 -21.82 17.16 -66.39
CA ALA A 374 -22.68 16.59 -67.41
C ALA A 374 -23.71 17.61 -67.93
N ASP A 375 -24.27 18.44 -67.06
CA ASP A 375 -25.15 19.54 -67.47
C ASP A 375 -24.39 20.61 -68.27
N LYS A 376 -23.17 20.96 -67.86
CA LYS A 376 -22.33 21.89 -68.60
C LYS A 376 -22.07 21.39 -70.02
N THR A 377 -21.69 20.12 -70.21
CA THR A 377 -21.46 19.57 -71.55
C THR A 377 -22.76 19.55 -72.38
N ARG A 378 -23.88 19.15 -71.78
CA ARG A 378 -25.20 19.20 -72.43
C ARG A 378 -25.57 20.61 -72.91
N LEU A 379 -25.43 21.61 -72.05
CA LEU A 379 -25.71 23.02 -72.38
C LEU A 379 -24.74 23.54 -73.44
N GLN A 380 -23.47 23.18 -73.37
CA GLN A 380 -22.46 23.54 -74.37
C GLN A 380 -22.85 23.01 -75.76
N THR A 381 -23.28 21.75 -75.85
CA THR A 381 -23.78 21.17 -77.10
C THR A 381 -25.05 21.88 -77.60
N GLN A 382 -25.96 22.29 -76.70
CA GLN A 382 -27.12 23.10 -77.08
C GLN A 382 -26.74 24.47 -77.62
N ILE A 383 -25.76 25.14 -77.01
CA ILE A 383 -25.24 26.44 -77.47
C ILE A 383 -24.65 26.31 -78.87
N GLU A 384 -23.81 25.31 -79.11
CA GLU A 384 -23.21 25.04 -80.43
C GLU A 384 -24.28 24.76 -81.50
N GLY A 385 -25.32 23.98 -81.15
CA GLY A 385 -26.46 23.75 -82.02
C GLY A 385 -27.24 25.03 -82.36
N LEU A 386 -27.48 25.89 -81.37
CA LEU A 386 -28.15 27.19 -81.58
C LEU A 386 -27.29 28.17 -82.40
N GLN A 387 -25.98 28.19 -82.19
CA GLN A 387 -25.05 29.01 -82.99
C GLN A 387 -25.04 28.57 -84.45
N SER A 388 -24.99 27.25 -84.72
CA SER A 388 -25.08 26.70 -86.07
C SER A 388 -26.40 27.07 -86.74
N LEU A 389 -27.52 26.94 -86.03
CA LEU A 389 -28.84 27.34 -86.53
C LEU A 389 -28.91 28.84 -86.84
N ALA A 390 -28.40 29.69 -85.94
CA ALA A 390 -28.37 31.13 -86.13
C ALA A 390 -27.56 31.52 -87.36
N GLN A 391 -26.36 30.95 -87.55
CA GLN A 391 -25.52 31.19 -88.72
C GLN A 391 -26.20 30.71 -90.02
N GLY A 392 -26.89 29.56 -89.98
CA GLY A 392 -27.70 29.07 -91.09
C GLY A 392 -28.85 30.01 -91.45
N LEU A 393 -29.57 30.53 -90.45
CA LEU A 393 -30.63 31.52 -90.64
C LEU A 393 -30.09 32.84 -91.20
N GLU A 394 -28.97 33.35 -90.68
CA GLU A 394 -28.33 34.58 -91.17
C GLU A 394 -27.90 34.44 -92.64
N THR A 395 -27.32 33.29 -93.00
CA THR A 395 -26.93 32.98 -94.39
C THR A 395 -28.14 32.94 -95.32
N ARG A 396 -29.23 32.30 -94.87
CA ARG A 396 -30.51 32.28 -95.61
C ARG A 396 -31.12 33.67 -95.75
N CYS A 397 -31.06 34.49 -94.71
CA CYS A 397 -31.58 35.85 -94.73
C CYS A 397 -30.80 36.72 -95.73
N ARG A 398 -29.46 36.68 -95.69
CA ARG A 398 -28.59 37.35 -96.68
C ARG A 398 -28.83 36.86 -98.11
N GLN A 399 -29.11 35.56 -98.28
CA GLN A 399 -29.45 35.00 -99.59
C GLN A 399 -30.79 35.57 -100.08
N ALA A 400 -31.82 35.55 -99.24
CA ALA A 400 -33.13 36.11 -99.57
C ALA A 400 -33.06 37.62 -99.87
N GLU A 401 -32.24 38.39 -99.14
CA GLU A 401 -31.98 39.81 -99.42
C GLU A 401 -31.34 40.01 -100.80
N ARG A 402 -30.34 39.20 -101.16
CA ARG A 402 -29.71 39.24 -102.50
C ARG A 402 -30.68 38.86 -103.61
N ASP A 403 -31.49 37.83 -103.41
CA ASP A 403 -32.50 37.40 -104.38
C ASP A 403 -33.56 38.50 -104.57
N LEU A 404 -34.02 39.14 -103.47
CA LEU A 404 -34.91 40.29 -103.52
C LEU A 404 -34.31 41.46 -104.28
N GLN A 405 -33.04 41.81 -104.03
CA GLN A 405 -32.36 42.87 -104.78
C GLN A 405 -32.32 42.55 -106.28
N ALA A 406 -31.97 41.32 -106.67
CA ALA A 406 -31.97 40.89 -108.07
C ALA A 406 -33.38 40.92 -108.70
N THR A 407 -34.45 40.67 -107.94
CA THR A 407 -35.83 40.86 -108.44
C THR A 407 -36.18 42.33 -108.60
N ARG A 408 -35.74 43.20 -107.69
CA ARG A 408 -35.96 44.65 -107.74
C ARG A 408 -35.26 45.27 -108.95
N ASP A 409 -34.01 44.87 -109.24
CA ASP A 409 -33.26 45.35 -110.39
C ASP A 409 -33.94 44.93 -111.71
N ARG A 410 -34.39 43.67 -111.81
CA ARG A 410 -35.17 43.18 -112.95
C ARG A 410 -36.49 43.93 -113.14
N LEU A 411 -37.17 44.26 -112.04
CA LEU A 411 -38.40 45.05 -112.10
C LEU A 411 -38.10 46.47 -112.60
N ALA A 412 -37.07 47.13 -112.09
CA ALA A 412 -36.65 48.45 -112.56
C ALA A 412 -36.28 48.46 -114.04
N GLU A 413 -35.58 47.44 -114.53
CA GLU A 413 -35.30 47.26 -115.96
C GLU A 413 -36.58 47.09 -116.79
N SER A 414 -37.54 46.30 -116.28
CA SER A 414 -38.85 46.13 -116.89
C SER A 414 -39.65 47.44 -116.92
N GLU A 415 -39.57 48.27 -115.88
CA GLU A 415 -40.21 49.59 -115.82
C GLU A 415 -39.61 50.52 -116.88
N VAL A 416 -38.28 50.58 -116.98
CA VAL A 416 -37.57 51.37 -118.01
C VAL A 416 -37.93 50.90 -119.42
N ASN A 417 -37.99 49.59 -119.66
CA ASN A 417 -38.42 49.06 -120.95
C ASN A 417 -39.90 49.37 -121.22
N GLY A 418 -40.74 49.35 -120.19
CA GLY A 418 -42.13 49.80 -120.26
C GLY A 418 -42.26 51.30 -120.59
N ASP A 419 -41.40 52.16 -120.04
CA ASP A 419 -41.32 53.59 -120.40
C ASP A 419 -40.90 53.78 -121.85
N LYS A 420 -39.88 53.06 -122.33
CA LYS A 420 -39.45 53.08 -123.74
C LYS A 420 -40.58 52.70 -124.68
N LEU A 421 -41.28 51.61 -124.40
CA LEU A 421 -42.42 51.17 -125.20
C LEU A 421 -43.56 52.21 -125.19
N ARG A 422 -43.80 52.89 -124.07
CA ARG A 422 -44.76 54.01 -124.00
C ARG A 422 -44.33 55.22 -124.84
N GLU A 423 -43.04 55.56 -124.83
CA GLU A 423 -42.47 56.64 -125.65
C GLU A 423 -42.58 56.30 -127.15
N GLU A 424 -42.24 55.06 -127.53
CA GLU A 424 -42.39 54.55 -128.89
C GLU A 424 -43.85 54.60 -129.34
N LEU A 425 -44.78 54.14 -128.50
CA LEU A 425 -46.21 54.19 -128.76
C LEU A 425 -46.68 55.64 -129.00
N ARG A 426 -46.28 56.58 -128.13
CA ARG A 426 -46.56 58.02 -128.32
C ARG A 426 -45.97 58.54 -129.65
N GLY A 427 -44.78 58.08 -130.03
CA GLY A 427 -44.15 58.38 -131.31
C GLY A 427 -44.89 57.78 -132.51
N PHE A 428 -45.45 56.58 -132.38
CA PHE A 428 -46.37 55.98 -133.38
C PHE A 428 -47.68 56.76 -133.48
N GLU A 429 -48.31 57.09 -132.35
CA GLU A 429 -49.54 57.90 -132.31
C GLU A 429 -49.35 59.26 -133.00
N SER A 430 -48.23 59.95 -132.72
CA SER A 430 -47.89 61.22 -133.39
C SER A 430 -47.69 61.06 -134.90
N ARG A 431 -47.08 59.96 -135.36
CA ARG A 431 -46.92 59.66 -136.79
C ARG A 431 -48.27 59.38 -137.45
N CYS A 432 -49.13 58.58 -136.81
CA CYS A 432 -50.49 58.34 -137.28
C CYS A 432 -51.28 59.64 -137.40
N CYS A 433 -51.22 60.51 -136.39
CA CYS A 433 -51.88 61.81 -136.39
C CYS A 433 -51.36 62.74 -137.52
N ARG A 434 -50.04 62.73 -137.79
CA ARG A 434 -49.45 63.46 -138.94
C ARG A 434 -49.92 62.91 -140.28
N LEU A 435 -49.94 61.58 -140.44
CA LEU A 435 -50.46 60.91 -141.64
C LEU A 435 -51.94 61.24 -141.85
N GLN A 436 -52.75 61.21 -140.78
CA GLN A 436 -54.15 61.61 -140.78
C GLN A 436 -54.30 63.05 -141.33
N ASN A 437 -53.59 64.01 -140.74
CA ASN A 437 -53.60 65.41 -141.18
C ASN A 437 -53.11 65.61 -142.63
N SER A 438 -52.22 64.75 -143.12
CA SER A 438 -51.76 64.78 -144.51
C SER A 438 -52.82 64.26 -145.46
N CYS A 439 -53.52 63.18 -145.07
CA CYS A 439 -54.62 62.62 -145.83
C CYS A 439 -55.78 63.61 -145.92
N ASP A 440 -56.14 64.24 -144.81
CA ASP A 440 -57.19 65.28 -144.75
C ASP A 440 -56.85 66.48 -145.66
N ARG A 441 -55.58 66.91 -145.67
CA ARG A 441 -55.10 67.98 -146.58
C ARG A 441 -55.18 67.57 -148.04
N LEU A 442 -54.65 66.40 -148.42
CA LEU A 442 -54.73 65.88 -149.79
C LEU A 442 -56.19 65.74 -150.24
N GLN A 443 -57.06 65.29 -149.35
CA GLN A 443 -58.49 65.16 -149.63
C GLN A 443 -59.13 66.53 -149.85
N THR A 444 -58.72 67.55 -149.09
CA THR A 444 -59.14 68.94 -149.26
C THR A 444 -58.64 69.53 -150.58
N GLU A 445 -57.36 69.35 -150.92
CA GLU A 445 -56.77 69.79 -152.19
C GLU A 445 -57.42 69.11 -153.39
N ARG A 446 -57.66 67.80 -153.31
CA ARG A 446 -58.42 67.05 -154.34
C ARG A 446 -59.82 67.66 -154.52
N LEU A 447 -60.55 67.92 -153.43
CA LEU A 447 -61.86 68.57 -153.50
C LEU A 447 -61.78 69.99 -154.11
N GLN A 448 -60.74 70.75 -153.78
CA GLN A 448 -60.50 72.09 -154.33
C GLN A 448 -60.17 72.04 -155.83
N PHE A 449 -59.35 71.08 -156.27
CA PHE A 449 -59.03 70.86 -157.68
C PHE A 449 -60.27 70.48 -158.48
N LEU A 450 -61.08 69.55 -157.95
CA LEU A 450 -62.38 69.22 -158.53
C LEU A 450 -63.29 70.44 -158.60
N ARG A 451 -63.29 71.34 -157.59
CA ARG A 451 -64.00 72.63 -157.65
C ARG A 451 -63.53 73.53 -158.78
N THR A 452 -62.23 73.66 -158.96
CA THR A 452 -61.67 74.50 -160.03
C THR A 452 -62.06 73.95 -161.40
N ILE A 453 -61.93 72.64 -161.63
CA ILE A 453 -62.34 72.04 -162.90
C ILE A 453 -63.84 72.21 -163.12
N ALA A 454 -64.66 71.90 -162.12
CA ALA A 454 -66.11 72.06 -162.21
C ALA A 454 -66.50 73.49 -162.60
N THR A 455 -65.82 74.50 -162.03
CA THR A 455 -66.01 75.90 -162.40
C THR A 455 -65.67 76.18 -163.87
N ILE A 456 -64.53 75.68 -164.36
CA ILE A 456 -64.07 75.92 -165.75
C ILE A 456 -65.06 75.37 -166.78
N ILE A 457 -65.62 74.19 -166.52
CA ILE A 457 -66.56 73.52 -167.43
C ILE A 457 -68.03 73.84 -167.14
N GLY A 458 -68.32 74.74 -166.19
CA GLY A 458 -69.66 75.24 -165.89
C GLY A 458 -70.57 74.25 -165.17
N ILE A 459 -70.06 73.52 -164.18
CA ILE A 459 -70.83 72.61 -163.31
C ILE A 459 -70.87 73.17 -161.89
N ASN A 460 -72.07 73.20 -161.30
CA ASN A 460 -72.28 73.73 -159.95
C ASN A 460 -71.73 72.83 -158.83
N GLU A 461 -71.62 71.51 -159.04
CA GLU A 461 -71.18 70.56 -158.03
C GLU A 461 -69.84 69.89 -158.41
N PRO A 462 -68.79 70.04 -157.57
CA PRO A 462 -67.42 69.63 -157.86
C PRO A 462 -67.18 68.14 -157.60
N CYS A 463 -68.01 67.31 -158.21
CA CYS A 463 -67.89 65.87 -158.15
C CYS A 463 -67.15 65.37 -159.39
N GLU A 464 -66.17 64.49 -159.19
CA GLU A 464 -65.34 63.91 -160.25
C GLU A 464 -66.17 63.23 -161.35
N ASN A 465 -67.30 62.63 -160.99
CA ASN A 465 -68.21 62.03 -161.95
C ASN A 465 -68.91 63.09 -162.81
N ASN A 466 -69.45 64.14 -162.19
CA ASN A 466 -70.13 65.22 -162.90
C ASN A 466 -69.18 65.92 -163.86
N ILE A 467 -67.96 66.23 -163.40
CA ILE A 467 -66.88 66.83 -164.20
C ILE A 467 -66.60 66.01 -165.45
N ARG A 468 -66.43 64.69 -165.28
CA ARG A 468 -66.15 63.76 -166.38
C ARG A 468 -67.27 63.74 -167.42
N ASP A 469 -68.53 63.78 -166.99
CA ASP A 469 -69.67 63.74 -167.89
C ASP A 469 -69.82 65.04 -168.70
N LYS A 470 -69.54 66.20 -168.12
CA LYS A 470 -69.59 67.48 -168.83
C LYS A 470 -68.47 67.65 -169.85
N VAL A 471 -67.26 67.20 -169.53
CA VAL A 471 -66.16 67.15 -170.51
C VAL A 471 -66.58 66.29 -171.70
N ARG A 472 -67.19 65.13 -171.45
CA ARG A 472 -67.71 64.25 -172.52
C ARG A 472 -68.76 64.95 -173.39
N GLU A 473 -69.68 65.72 -172.79
CA GLU A 473 -70.68 66.51 -173.50
C GLU A 473 -70.05 67.59 -174.40
N ILE A 474 -69.09 68.36 -173.87
CA ILE A 474 -68.37 69.40 -174.63
C ILE A 474 -67.58 68.79 -175.80
N THR A 475 -66.89 67.67 -175.57
CA THR A 475 -66.14 66.97 -176.62
C THR A 475 -67.07 66.49 -177.74
N ASN A 476 -68.22 65.90 -177.39
CA ASN A 476 -69.21 65.45 -178.38
C ASN A 476 -69.81 66.62 -179.17
N HIS A 477 -70.07 67.76 -178.52
CA HIS A 477 -70.56 68.96 -179.19
C HIS A 477 -69.56 69.52 -180.21
N ASN A 478 -68.27 69.60 -179.85
CA ASN A 478 -67.20 70.04 -180.77
C ASN A 478 -67.04 69.11 -181.99
N GLN A 479 -67.23 67.80 -181.81
CA GLN A 479 -67.21 66.84 -182.92
C GLN A 479 -68.30 67.15 -183.96
N SER A 480 -69.52 67.49 -183.50
CA SER A 480 -70.66 67.80 -184.37
C SER A 480 -70.49 69.09 -185.19
N LEU A 481 -69.80 70.10 -184.64
CA LEU A 481 -69.51 71.36 -185.34
C LEU A 481 -68.52 71.18 -186.50
N HIS A 482 -67.56 70.26 -186.34
CA HIS A 482 -66.57 69.94 -187.37
C HIS A 482 -67.22 69.30 -188.62
N ASP A 483 -68.25 68.47 -188.43
CA ASP A 483 -68.96 67.78 -189.51
C ASP A 483 -69.87 68.70 -190.35
N VAL A 484 -70.34 69.80 -189.76
CA VAL A 484 -71.15 70.83 -190.44
C VAL A 484 -70.27 71.72 -191.32
N SER A 485 -69.07 72.06 -190.85
CA SER A 485 -68.15 72.96 -191.57
C SER A 485 -67.59 72.36 -192.87
N THR A 486 -67.63 71.03 -193.04
CA THR A 486 -67.14 70.35 -194.25
C THR A 486 -68.15 70.27 -195.40
N LYS A 487 -69.45 70.46 -195.15
CA LYS A 487 -70.51 70.30 -196.17
C LYS A 487 -70.77 71.55 -197.02
N THR A 488 -70.31 72.72 -196.58
CA THR A 488 -70.71 74.02 -197.17
C THR A 488 -69.82 74.49 -198.33
N ASN A 489 -68.63 73.90 -198.54
CA ASN A 489 -67.63 74.44 -199.48
C ASN A 489 -67.67 73.84 -200.91
N THR A 490 -68.60 72.94 -201.25
CA THR A 490 -68.58 72.20 -202.53
C THR A 490 -69.61 72.62 -203.60
N SER A 491 -70.40 73.68 -203.44
CA SER A 491 -71.56 73.95 -204.34
C SER A 491 -71.63 75.29 -205.10
N ILE A 492 -70.54 76.03 -205.36
CA ILE A 492 -70.63 77.25 -206.21
C ILE A 492 -69.50 77.30 -207.27
N LEU A 493 -69.66 76.51 -208.34
CA LEU A 493 -69.09 76.72 -209.69
C LEU A 493 -70.08 76.09 -210.72
N SER A 494 -71.06 76.88 -211.17
CA SER A 494 -71.72 76.81 -212.50
C SER A 494 -72.65 78.02 -212.69
#